data_AF-A0A5N5MAY0-F1
#
_entry.id   AF-A0A5N5MAY0-F1
#
_cell.length_a   1.000
_cell.length_b   1.000
_cell.length_c   1.000
_cell.angle_alpha   90.00
_cell.angle_beta   90.00
_cell.angle_gamma   90.00
#
_symmetry.space_group_name_H-M   'P 1'
#
loop_
_entity.id
_entity.type
_entity.pdbx_description
1 polymer ?
#
loop_
_entity_poly.entity_id
_entity_poly.type
_entity_poly.pdbx_seq_one_letter_code
_entity_poly.pdbx_strand_id
1 'polypeptide(L)'
;MECSNWSIRFMLLAVCLLPALVECRTRHYKFNVVMKNTTRLCSSKRIVTVNGRSPGPTLYAREDDTVLVKVVNHVKYNVSIHWHGIRQLRTGWADGPAYITQCPIQPGQSFVYNFTITGQRGTLLWHAHILWLRATVHGAIVVLPRRGIPYPFPAPHKEVVVVLAEWWKSDTEAVINEALKSGLAPNVSDAHTINGHPGSVSTCSSQGIQIYFEVLALNVCFL
;
A
#
# COMPACT_ATOMS: atom_id res chain seq x y z
N MET A 1 26.23 -45.55 -41.35
CA MET A 1 25.18 -44.54 -41.08
C MET A 1 25.67 -43.69 -39.92
N GLU A 2 26.44 -42.65 -40.21
CA GLU A 2 26.95 -41.74 -39.18
C GLU A 2 25.97 -40.57 -39.06
N CYS A 3 25.23 -40.53 -37.94
CA CYS A 3 24.36 -39.41 -37.62
C CYS A 3 25.22 -38.17 -37.39
N SER A 4 25.11 -37.20 -38.30
CA SER A 4 25.87 -35.95 -38.32
C SER A 4 25.76 -35.18 -36.99
N ASN A 5 26.86 -35.19 -36.25
CA ASN A 5 27.09 -34.52 -34.96
C ASN A 5 26.96 -32.97 -35.06
N TRP A 6 27.00 -32.44 -36.28
CA TRP A 6 26.81 -31.02 -36.59
C TRP A 6 25.38 -30.56 -36.25
N SER A 7 24.39 -31.39 -36.56
CA SER A 7 22.96 -31.06 -36.41
C SER A 7 22.57 -30.86 -34.94
N ILE A 8 23.18 -31.64 -34.04
CA ILE A 8 22.95 -31.57 -32.59
C ILE A 8 23.60 -30.31 -32.00
N ARG A 9 24.80 -29.93 -32.48
CA ARG A 9 25.50 -28.70 -32.04
C ARG A 9 24.75 -27.43 -32.46
N PHE A 10 24.20 -27.41 -33.67
CA PHE A 10 23.38 -26.27 -34.13
C PHE A 10 22.07 -26.13 -33.34
N MET A 11 21.44 -27.25 -32.96
CA MET A 11 20.20 -27.21 -32.18
C MET A 11 20.43 -26.70 -30.74
N LEU A 12 21.54 -27.08 -30.10
CA LEU A 12 21.92 -26.59 -28.76
C LEU A 12 22.27 -25.10 -28.74
N LEU A 13 22.92 -24.58 -29.78
CA LEU A 13 23.23 -23.15 -29.93
C LEU A 13 21.97 -22.29 -30.14
N ALA A 14 20.96 -22.81 -30.86
CA ALA A 14 19.70 -22.11 -31.09
C ALA A 14 18.84 -21.99 -29.81
N VAL A 15 18.86 -22.99 -28.92
CA VAL A 15 18.12 -22.94 -27.64
C VAL A 15 18.74 -21.92 -26.67
N CYS A 16 20.06 -21.72 -26.68
CA CYS A 16 20.73 -20.69 -25.88
C CYS A 16 20.47 -19.26 -26.35
N LEU A 17 19.97 -19.07 -27.58
CA LEU A 17 19.71 -17.75 -28.19
C LEU A 17 18.24 -17.32 -28.08
N LEU A 18 17.37 -18.13 -27.47
CA LEU A 18 16.02 -17.70 -27.12
C LEU A 18 16.10 -17.00 -25.76
N PRO A 19 16.10 -15.65 -25.70
CA PRO A 19 15.93 -14.98 -24.43
C PRO A 19 14.60 -15.47 -23.85
N ALA A 20 14.65 -16.06 -22.65
CA ALA A 20 13.44 -16.27 -21.87
C ALA A 20 12.76 -14.89 -21.79
N LEU A 21 11.60 -14.74 -22.44
CA LEU A 21 10.81 -13.53 -22.38
C LEU A 21 10.26 -13.43 -20.95
N VAL A 22 11.06 -12.91 -20.04
CA VAL A 22 10.60 -12.47 -18.73
C VAL A 22 9.79 -11.21 -18.99
N GLU A 23 8.47 -11.34 -19.14
CA GLU A 23 7.56 -10.20 -19.13
C GLU A 23 7.51 -9.60 -17.70
N CYS A 24 8.58 -8.90 -17.29
CA CYS A 24 8.52 -8.01 -16.15
C CYS A 24 7.92 -6.69 -16.63
N ARG A 25 6.71 -6.34 -16.15
CA ARG A 25 6.06 -5.08 -16.49
C ARG A 25 6.35 -4.05 -15.41
N THR A 26 6.86 -2.90 -15.81
CA THR A 26 7.02 -1.77 -14.89
C THR A 26 5.68 -1.04 -14.68
N ARG A 27 5.21 -1.01 -13.44
CA ARG A 27 4.00 -0.29 -13.00
C ARG A 27 4.38 1.07 -12.45
N HIS A 28 3.68 2.11 -12.89
CA HIS A 28 3.93 3.48 -12.48
C HIS A 28 2.74 4.02 -11.70
N TYR A 29 3.02 4.58 -10.52
CA TYR A 29 2.05 5.24 -9.66
C TYR A 29 2.54 6.63 -9.27
N LYS A 30 1.58 7.54 -9.09
CA LYS A 30 1.84 8.88 -8.55
C LYS A 30 0.97 9.11 -7.31
N PHE A 31 1.62 9.34 -6.18
CA PHE A 31 0.98 9.59 -4.90
C PHE A 31 1.19 11.05 -4.54
N ASN A 32 0.17 11.89 -4.74
CA ASN A 32 0.18 13.27 -4.27
C ASN A 32 -0.34 13.29 -2.85
N VAL A 33 0.54 13.56 -1.89
CA VAL A 33 0.20 13.65 -0.48
C VAL A 33 -0.35 15.04 -0.21
N VAL A 34 -1.63 15.13 0.15
CA VAL A 34 -2.38 16.39 0.24
C VAL A 34 -3.24 16.45 1.48
N MET A 35 -3.48 17.66 1.99
CA MET A 35 -4.46 17.90 3.05
C MET A 35 -5.88 17.88 2.47
N LYS A 36 -6.81 17.19 3.13
CA LYS A 36 -8.22 17.16 2.75
C LYS A 36 -9.12 17.34 3.97
N ASN A 37 -10.14 18.20 3.87
CA ASN A 37 -11.19 18.27 4.89
C ASN A 37 -12.10 17.03 4.77
N THR A 38 -12.27 16.30 5.87
CA THR A 38 -13.06 15.06 5.91
C THR A 38 -13.99 15.08 7.09
N THR A 39 -15.26 14.74 6.83
CA THR A 39 -16.30 14.65 7.84
C THR A 39 -16.64 13.20 8.11
N ARG A 40 -16.62 12.80 9.39
CA ARG A 40 -17.09 11.51 9.91
C ARG A 40 -17.65 11.73 11.29
N LEU A 41 -18.67 10.97 11.68
CA LEU A 41 -19.30 11.07 13.01
C LEU A 41 -19.73 12.53 13.33
N CYS A 42 -20.29 13.23 12.33
CA CYS A 42 -20.67 14.66 12.38
C CYS A 42 -19.54 15.63 12.76
N SER A 43 -18.28 15.20 12.74
CA SER A 43 -17.12 16.03 13.04
C SER A 43 -16.24 16.17 11.80
N SER A 44 -15.84 17.40 11.51
CA SER A 44 -14.94 17.71 10.40
C SER A 44 -13.54 17.98 10.91
N LYS A 45 -12.55 17.33 10.30
CA LYS A 45 -11.14 17.63 10.52
C LYS A 45 -10.35 17.57 9.22
N ARG A 46 -9.24 18.29 9.15
CA ARG A 46 -8.30 18.15 8.03
C ARG A 46 -7.41 16.94 8.28
N ILE A 47 -7.28 16.07 7.29
CA ILE A 47 -6.43 14.88 7.34
C ILE A 47 -5.43 14.90 6.17
N VAL A 48 -4.31 14.21 6.36
CA VAL A 48 -3.37 13.93 5.27
C VAL A 48 -3.91 12.74 4.47
N THR A 49 -3.87 12.83 3.15
CA THR A 49 -4.41 11.81 2.24
C THR A 49 -3.50 11.60 1.05
N VAL A 50 -3.66 10.48 0.36
CA VAL A 50 -3.03 10.25 -0.95
C VAL A 50 -4.08 10.48 -2.04
N ASN A 51 -3.78 11.38 -2.98
CA ASN A 51 -4.66 11.75 -4.08
C ASN A 51 -6.08 12.15 -3.62
N GLY A 52 -6.18 12.78 -2.44
CA GLY A 52 -7.46 13.19 -1.86
C GLY A 52 -8.33 12.03 -1.36
N ARG A 53 -7.77 10.84 -1.09
CA ARG A 53 -8.51 9.66 -0.64
C ARG A 53 -7.92 9.08 0.66
N SER A 54 -8.81 8.63 1.53
CA SER A 54 -8.48 7.90 2.77
C SER A 54 -9.61 6.87 3.02
N PRO A 55 -9.34 5.55 2.94
CA PRO A 55 -8.09 4.94 2.48
C PRO A 55 -7.66 5.43 1.10
N GLY A 56 -6.35 5.45 0.86
CA GLY A 56 -5.75 5.84 -0.42
C GLY A 56 -6.00 4.81 -1.53
N PRO A 57 -5.47 5.06 -2.74
CA PRO A 57 -5.67 4.16 -3.87
C PRO A 57 -5.02 2.79 -3.64
N THR A 58 -5.70 1.73 -4.09
CA THR A 58 -5.12 0.39 -4.16
C THR A 58 -4.03 0.32 -5.23
N LEU A 59 -2.88 -0.23 -4.88
CA LEU A 59 -1.81 -0.55 -5.82
C LEU A 59 -2.05 -1.95 -6.38
N TYR A 60 -2.07 -2.10 -7.70
CA TYR A 60 -2.29 -3.38 -8.37
C TYR A 60 -1.06 -3.77 -9.19
N ALA A 61 -0.41 -4.86 -8.80
CA ALA A 61 0.74 -5.41 -9.52
C ALA A 61 0.54 -6.91 -9.74
N ARG A 62 1.37 -7.50 -10.61
CA ARG A 62 1.55 -8.95 -10.65
C ARG A 62 2.85 -9.33 -9.96
N GLU A 63 2.95 -10.58 -9.54
CA GLU A 63 4.22 -11.19 -9.17
C GLU A 63 5.28 -10.90 -10.26
N ASP A 64 6.46 -10.47 -9.80
CA ASP A 64 7.62 -10.01 -10.57
C ASP A 64 7.49 -8.70 -11.34
N ASP A 65 6.37 -7.97 -11.22
CA ASP A 65 6.31 -6.59 -11.72
C ASP A 65 7.32 -5.71 -10.93
N THR A 66 8.02 -4.83 -11.64
CA THR A 66 8.72 -3.69 -11.03
C THR A 66 7.72 -2.58 -10.76
N VAL A 67 7.73 -2.02 -9.56
CA VAL A 67 6.80 -0.97 -9.14
C VAL A 67 7.58 0.32 -8.86
N LEU A 68 7.19 1.37 -9.58
CA LEU A 68 7.67 2.73 -9.41
C LEU A 68 6.56 3.59 -8.81
N VAL A 69 6.74 4.10 -7.60
CA VAL A 69 5.79 5.03 -6.97
C VAL A 69 6.47 6.37 -6.70
N LYS A 70 6.08 7.39 -7.47
CA LYS A 70 6.49 8.77 -7.22
C LYS A 70 5.57 9.37 -6.15
N VAL A 71 6.12 9.56 -4.95
CA VAL A 71 5.44 10.24 -3.85
C VAL A 71 5.84 11.71 -3.88
N VAL A 72 4.85 12.60 -3.97
CA VAL A 72 5.04 14.06 -3.97
C VAL A 72 4.38 14.62 -2.72
N ASN A 73 5.17 15.28 -1.87
CA ASN A 73 4.68 15.80 -0.60
C ASN A 73 4.20 17.26 -0.77
N HIS A 74 2.89 17.48 -0.73
CA HIS A 74 2.30 18.82 -0.76
C HIS A 74 1.79 19.28 0.62
N VAL A 75 2.08 18.54 1.69
CA VAL A 75 1.68 18.91 3.05
C VAL A 75 2.86 19.50 3.83
N LYS A 76 2.54 20.16 4.95
CA LYS A 76 3.55 20.74 5.85
C LYS A 76 4.31 19.70 6.70
N TYR A 77 3.81 18.46 6.73
CA TYR A 77 4.43 17.37 7.48
C TYR A 77 5.53 16.72 6.65
N ASN A 78 6.56 16.20 7.33
CA ASN A 78 7.46 15.21 6.75
C ASN A 78 6.68 13.92 6.47
N VAL A 79 6.99 13.24 5.36
CA VAL A 79 6.27 12.03 4.93
C VAL A 79 7.26 10.93 4.53
N SER A 80 6.95 9.69 4.88
CA SER A 80 7.55 8.52 4.25
C SER A 80 6.46 7.45 4.07
N ILE A 81 6.60 6.59 3.06
CA ILE A 81 5.64 5.52 2.76
C ILE A 81 6.36 4.18 2.84
N HIS A 82 5.81 3.25 3.61
CA HIS A 82 6.26 1.86 3.70
C HIS A 82 5.32 0.91 2.97
N TRP A 83 5.90 -0.10 2.33
CA TRP A 83 5.21 -1.11 1.54
C TRP A 83 5.08 -2.40 2.36
N HIS A 84 4.28 -2.34 3.41
CA HIS A 84 4.11 -3.40 4.39
C HIS A 84 3.87 -4.78 3.76
N GLY A 85 4.80 -5.68 4.05
CA GLY A 85 4.82 -7.05 3.56
C GLY A 85 5.60 -7.24 2.26
N ILE A 86 5.95 -6.21 1.50
CA ILE A 86 6.92 -6.33 0.40
C ILE A 86 8.31 -6.59 0.99
N ARG A 87 8.97 -7.68 0.56
CA ARG A 87 10.22 -8.16 1.16
C ARG A 87 11.44 -7.25 0.94
N GLN A 88 11.35 -6.32 -0.01
CA GLN A 88 12.43 -5.42 -0.40
C GLN A 88 13.78 -6.12 -0.65
N LEU A 89 13.74 -7.23 -1.41
CA LEU A 89 14.95 -8.01 -1.70
C LEU A 89 15.98 -7.16 -2.43
N ARG A 90 17.05 -6.80 -1.72
CA ARG A 90 18.11 -5.89 -2.19
C ARG A 90 17.60 -4.49 -2.60
N THR A 91 16.45 -4.05 -2.07
CA THR A 91 15.85 -2.73 -2.36
C THR A 91 15.49 -1.98 -1.07
N GLY A 92 16.29 -2.15 -0.01
CA GLY A 92 16.03 -1.54 1.30
C GLY A 92 15.91 -0.01 1.30
N TRP A 93 16.55 0.68 0.35
CA TRP A 93 16.39 2.14 0.17
C TRP A 93 14.95 2.55 -0.20
N ALA A 94 14.14 1.61 -0.71
CA ALA A 94 12.74 1.83 -1.05
C ALA A 94 11.79 1.28 0.03
N ASP A 95 12.28 0.89 1.21
CA ASP A 95 11.44 0.26 2.23
C ASP A 95 10.48 1.25 2.90
N GLY A 96 10.91 2.47 3.25
CA GLY A 96 10.02 3.51 3.75
C GLY A 96 10.14 3.97 5.20
N PRO A 97 10.58 3.15 6.19
CA PRO A 97 10.66 3.58 7.58
C PRO A 97 11.59 4.79 7.77
N ALA A 98 11.00 5.92 8.18
CA ALA A 98 11.72 7.17 8.36
C ALA A 98 12.79 7.01 9.45
N TYR A 99 13.98 7.56 9.21
CA TYR A 99 15.17 7.49 10.07
C TYR A 99 15.77 6.10 10.26
N ILE A 100 15.27 5.08 9.55
CA ILE A 100 15.85 3.75 9.49
C ILE A 100 16.46 3.49 8.11
N THR A 101 15.65 3.52 7.05
CA THR A 101 16.13 3.27 5.68
C THR A 101 16.23 4.53 4.83
N GLN A 102 15.59 5.63 5.25
CA GLN A 102 15.61 6.91 4.56
C GLN A 102 15.36 8.10 5.49
N CYS A 103 15.84 9.27 5.09
CA CYS A 103 15.29 10.52 5.61
C CYS A 103 13.85 10.74 5.07
N PRO A 104 12.99 11.45 5.80
CA PRO A 104 11.65 11.77 5.33
C PRO A 104 11.63 12.66 4.09
N ILE A 105 10.60 12.51 3.27
CA ILE A 105 10.28 13.41 2.15
C ILE A 105 9.76 14.72 2.75
N GLN A 106 10.55 15.79 2.64
CA GLN A 106 10.21 17.10 3.17
C GLN A 106 9.05 17.76 2.39
N PRO A 107 8.37 18.77 2.97
CA PRO A 107 7.36 19.56 2.26
C PRO A 107 7.87 20.10 0.92
N GLY A 108 7.06 19.95 -0.13
CA GLY A 108 7.40 20.36 -1.50
C GLY A 108 8.34 19.41 -2.24
N GLN A 109 8.91 18.40 -1.58
CA GLN A 109 9.84 17.44 -2.19
C GLN A 109 9.12 16.19 -2.71
N SER A 110 9.85 15.38 -3.49
CA SER A 110 9.35 14.11 -3.98
C SER A 110 10.42 13.01 -3.93
N PHE A 111 9.97 11.77 -3.82
CA PHE A 111 10.83 10.59 -3.85
C PHE A 111 10.18 9.50 -4.70
N VAL A 112 10.99 8.72 -5.40
CA VAL A 112 10.53 7.60 -6.22
C VAL A 112 10.95 6.29 -5.55
N TYR A 113 9.97 5.57 -5.03
CA TYR A 113 10.15 4.20 -4.57
C TYR A 113 10.26 3.28 -5.79
N ASN A 114 11.30 2.47 -5.85
CA ASN A 114 11.56 1.52 -6.94
C ASN A 114 11.94 0.16 -6.37
N PHE A 115 11.08 -0.84 -6.58
CA PHE A 115 11.31 -2.20 -6.13
C PHE A 115 10.60 -3.21 -7.03
N THR A 116 11.03 -4.47 -6.98
CA THR A 116 10.41 -5.59 -7.70
C THR A 116 9.73 -6.53 -6.72
N ILE A 117 8.52 -6.98 -7.06
CA ILE A 117 7.74 -7.88 -6.19
C ILE A 117 8.10 -9.34 -6.48
N THR A 118 9.16 -9.84 -5.86
CA THR A 118 9.67 -11.20 -6.14
C THR A 118 9.05 -12.26 -5.25
N GLY A 119 8.41 -13.26 -5.86
CA GLY A 119 7.94 -14.46 -5.15
C GLY A 119 6.85 -14.17 -4.11
N GLN A 120 5.99 -13.19 -4.38
CA GLN A 120 4.88 -12.78 -3.53
C GLN A 120 3.60 -12.66 -4.35
N ARG A 121 2.48 -13.09 -3.75
CA ARG A 121 1.13 -12.97 -4.31
C ARG A 121 0.12 -12.84 -3.18
N GLY A 122 -1.05 -12.29 -3.48
CA GLY A 122 -2.11 -12.03 -2.52
C GLY A 122 -2.17 -10.55 -2.15
N THR A 123 -2.54 -10.28 -0.91
CA THR A 123 -2.93 -8.94 -0.50
C THR A 123 -2.04 -8.42 0.61
N LEU A 124 -1.46 -7.24 0.38
CA LEU A 124 -0.53 -6.54 1.25
C LEU A 124 -1.03 -5.11 1.49
N LEU A 125 -0.22 -4.27 2.11
CA LEU A 125 -0.62 -2.93 2.54
C LEU A 125 0.52 -1.94 2.24
N TRP A 126 0.17 -0.69 1.94
CA TRP A 126 1.10 0.43 2.06
C TRP A 126 0.56 1.43 3.08
N HIS A 127 1.45 2.10 3.81
CA HIS A 127 1.06 3.12 4.77
C HIS A 127 2.17 4.13 5.02
N ALA A 128 1.84 5.31 5.57
CA ALA A 128 2.86 6.23 6.04
C ALA A 128 3.69 5.57 7.17
N HIS A 129 5.01 5.80 7.17
CA HIS A 129 5.90 5.25 8.19
C HIS A 129 6.69 6.35 8.91
N ILE A 130 5.97 7.41 9.25
CA ILE A 130 6.41 8.51 10.07
C ILE A 130 5.19 9.12 10.75
N LEU A 131 5.37 9.56 12.01
CA LEU A 131 4.29 10.10 12.84
C LEU A 131 3.11 9.11 12.96
N TRP A 132 1.94 9.58 13.38
CA TRP A 132 0.69 8.80 13.35
C TRP A 132 -0.08 8.95 12.03
N LEU A 133 0.58 9.42 10.96
CA LEU A 133 -0.06 9.66 9.66
C LEU A 133 -0.67 8.40 9.03
N ARG A 134 -0.20 7.20 9.39
CA ARG A 134 -0.79 5.93 8.91
C ARG A 134 -2.27 5.78 9.26
N ALA A 135 -2.78 6.50 10.26
CA ALA A 135 -4.21 6.53 10.59
C ALA A 135 -5.08 7.00 9.40
N THR A 136 -4.51 7.79 8.49
CA THR A 136 -5.24 8.34 7.32
C THR A 136 -4.53 8.13 5.99
N VAL A 137 -3.22 7.89 6.02
CA VAL A 137 -2.34 7.64 4.87
C VAL A 137 -2.00 6.15 4.82
N HIS A 138 -2.90 5.37 4.23
CA HIS A 138 -2.75 3.93 4.02
C HIS A 138 -3.61 3.46 2.84
N GLY A 139 -3.31 2.30 2.27
CA GLY A 139 -4.13 1.67 1.24
C GLY A 139 -3.61 0.26 0.93
N ALA A 140 -4.41 -0.51 0.19
CA ALA A 140 -4.07 -1.89 -0.11
C ALA A 140 -3.03 -2.00 -1.25
N ILE A 141 -2.31 -3.11 -1.25
CA ILE A 141 -1.55 -3.60 -2.39
C ILE A 141 -2.14 -4.96 -2.77
N VAL A 142 -2.54 -5.15 -4.02
CA VAL A 142 -3.00 -6.43 -4.55
C VAL A 142 -1.95 -6.93 -5.53
N VAL A 143 -1.36 -8.09 -5.22
CA VAL A 143 -0.36 -8.77 -6.04
C VAL A 143 -0.99 -10.00 -6.67
N LEU A 144 -1.38 -9.84 -7.93
CA LEU A 144 -1.97 -10.90 -8.74
C LEU A 144 -0.91 -11.95 -9.13
N PRO A 145 -1.31 -13.19 -9.46
CA PRO A 145 -0.39 -14.20 -9.98
C PRO A 145 0.36 -13.71 -11.22
N ARG A 146 1.54 -14.28 -11.47
CA ARG A 146 2.26 -14.07 -12.74
C ARG A 146 1.34 -14.40 -13.93
N ARG A 147 1.52 -13.70 -15.06
CA ARG A 147 0.78 -14.02 -16.30
C ARG A 147 0.97 -15.49 -16.68
N GLY A 148 -0.11 -16.14 -17.09
CA GLY A 148 -0.12 -17.56 -17.44
C GLY A 148 -0.15 -18.53 -16.25
N ILE A 149 0.00 -18.03 -15.02
CA ILE A 149 -0.09 -18.86 -13.80
C ILE A 149 -1.44 -18.56 -13.12
N PRO A 150 -2.34 -19.55 -12.97
CA PRO A 150 -3.61 -19.34 -12.29
C PRO A 150 -3.41 -19.27 -10.76
N TYR A 151 -4.48 -18.87 -10.06
CA TYR A 151 -4.56 -19.09 -8.62
C TYR A 151 -4.50 -20.59 -8.29
N PRO A 152 -4.04 -20.98 -7.08
CA PRO A 152 -4.10 -22.37 -6.63
C PRO A 152 -5.54 -22.83 -6.28
N PHE A 153 -6.55 -22.01 -6.58
CA PHE A 153 -7.98 -22.22 -6.37
C PHE A 153 -8.75 -21.66 -7.58
N PRO A 154 -10.03 -22.04 -7.77
CA PRO A 154 -10.86 -21.52 -8.86
C PRO A 154 -10.89 -19.99 -8.86
N ALA A 155 -10.73 -19.37 -10.03
CA ALA A 155 -10.70 -17.92 -10.15
C ALA A 155 -12.00 -17.30 -9.57
N PRO A 156 -11.89 -16.33 -8.65
CA PRO A 156 -13.07 -15.72 -8.04
C PRO A 156 -13.85 -14.92 -9.08
N HIS A 157 -15.17 -14.93 -8.96
CA HIS A 157 -16.05 -14.11 -9.81
C HIS A 157 -15.79 -12.62 -9.63
N LYS A 158 -15.44 -12.21 -8.40
CA LYS A 158 -15.14 -10.83 -8.03
C LYS A 158 -14.21 -10.82 -6.83
N GLU A 159 -13.25 -9.91 -6.86
CA GLU A 159 -12.38 -9.59 -5.73
C GLU A 159 -12.71 -8.18 -5.25
N VAL A 160 -12.81 -7.99 -3.93
CA VAL A 160 -12.98 -6.66 -3.35
C VAL A 160 -12.07 -6.48 -2.16
N VAL A 161 -11.46 -5.30 -2.12
CA VAL A 161 -10.61 -4.87 -1.03
C VAL A 161 -11.46 -4.34 0.12
N VAL A 162 -11.27 -4.90 1.30
CA VAL A 162 -11.83 -4.41 2.57
C VAL A 162 -10.68 -3.93 3.43
N VAL A 163 -10.71 -2.67 3.82
CA VAL A 163 -9.74 -2.06 4.73
C VAL A 163 -10.45 -1.77 6.04
N LEU A 164 -10.13 -2.52 7.10
CA LEU A 164 -10.52 -2.12 8.45
C LEU A 164 -9.54 -1.07 8.94
N ALA A 165 -9.99 0.00 9.59
CA ALA A 165 -9.12 1.03 10.16
C ALA A 165 -9.81 1.75 11.33
N GLU A 166 -9.09 2.64 12.01
CA GLU A 166 -9.61 3.43 13.13
C GLU A 166 -9.77 4.91 12.76
N TRP A 167 -10.73 5.57 13.41
CA TRP A 167 -11.03 6.98 13.23
C TRP A 167 -11.09 7.70 14.57
N TRP A 168 -10.32 8.78 14.69
CA TRP A 168 -10.43 9.77 15.76
C TRP A 168 -11.13 11.02 15.23
N LYS A 169 -11.95 11.69 16.02
CA LYS A 169 -12.43 13.06 15.75
C LYS A 169 -11.31 14.07 15.98
N SER A 170 -10.43 13.81 16.95
CA SER A 170 -9.23 14.61 17.22
C SER A 170 -8.17 14.46 16.13
N ASP A 171 -7.27 15.43 16.01
CA ASP A 171 -6.03 15.26 15.24
C ASP A 171 -5.18 14.14 15.88
N THR A 172 -4.78 13.15 15.09
CA THR A 172 -4.01 12.00 15.58
C THR A 172 -2.63 12.40 16.07
N GLU A 173 -2.06 13.48 15.51
CA GLU A 173 -0.81 14.04 16.04
C GLU A 173 -1.01 14.66 17.42
N ALA A 174 -2.16 15.30 17.68
CA ALA A 174 -2.46 15.81 19.02
C ALA A 174 -2.63 14.67 20.04
N VAL A 175 -3.28 13.56 19.64
CA VAL A 175 -3.45 12.37 20.48
C VAL A 175 -2.10 11.78 20.90
N ILE A 176 -1.19 11.54 19.95
CA ILE A 176 0.13 10.98 20.28
C ILE A 176 1.02 11.97 21.02
N ASN A 177 0.97 13.27 20.71
CA ASN A 177 1.76 14.28 21.42
C ASN A 177 1.36 14.39 22.89
N GLU A 178 0.06 14.30 23.20
CA GLU A 178 -0.40 14.29 24.59
C GLU A 178 0.00 13.00 25.33
N ALA A 179 -0.07 11.85 24.66
CA ALA A 179 0.38 10.57 25.22
C ALA A 179 1.89 10.61 25.53
N LEU A 180 2.72 11.12 24.61
CA LEU A 180 4.15 11.27 24.80
C LEU A 180 4.49 12.25 25.94
N LYS A 181 3.72 13.33 26.08
CA LYS A 181 3.92 14.34 27.13
C LYS A 181 3.52 13.83 28.51
N SER A 182 2.41 13.10 28.60
CA SER A 182 1.87 12.57 29.86
C SER A 182 2.51 11.26 30.29
N GLY A 183 3.08 10.50 29.35
CA GLY A 183 3.55 9.13 29.57
C GLY A 183 2.43 8.09 29.69
N LEU A 184 1.17 8.48 29.46
CA LEU A 184 0.01 7.59 29.49
C LEU A 184 -0.29 7.01 28.10
N ALA A 185 -1.16 6.01 28.06
CA ALA A 185 -1.66 5.46 26.82
C ALA A 185 -2.43 6.53 26.01
N PRO A 186 -2.34 6.52 24.67
CA PRO A 186 -3.12 7.42 23.82
C PRO A 186 -4.62 7.12 23.95
N ASN A 187 -5.45 8.15 23.78
CA ASN A 187 -6.90 7.99 23.73
C ASN A 187 -7.31 6.99 22.64
N VAL A 188 -8.26 6.11 22.96
CA VAL A 188 -8.87 5.18 22.01
C VAL A 188 -9.59 5.91 20.88
N SER A 189 -9.80 5.23 19.75
CA SER A 189 -10.50 5.77 18.59
C SER A 189 -12.00 5.99 18.87
N ASP A 190 -12.59 6.97 18.17
CA ASP A 190 -14.03 7.24 18.24
C ASP A 190 -14.86 6.22 17.44
N ALA A 191 -14.25 5.58 16.44
CA ALA A 191 -14.88 4.51 15.68
C ALA A 191 -13.85 3.62 14.97
N HIS A 192 -14.21 2.35 14.81
CA HIS A 192 -13.67 1.51 13.75
C HIS A 192 -14.37 1.82 12.43
N THR A 193 -13.68 1.59 11.32
CA THR A 193 -14.18 1.88 9.98
C THR A 193 -13.93 0.71 9.04
N ILE A 194 -14.86 0.50 8.11
CA ILE A 194 -14.71 -0.41 6.98
C ILE A 194 -14.63 0.46 5.74
N ASN A 195 -13.51 0.36 5.01
CA ASN A 195 -13.21 1.19 3.84
C ASN A 195 -13.36 2.70 4.12
N GLY A 196 -13.00 3.14 5.34
CA GLY A 196 -13.09 4.54 5.76
C GLY A 196 -14.49 5.01 6.15
N HIS A 197 -15.45 4.09 6.32
CA HIS A 197 -16.80 4.39 6.78
C HIS A 197 -17.08 3.72 8.15
N PRO A 198 -17.55 4.48 9.16
CA PRO A 198 -17.84 3.94 10.48
C PRO A 198 -19.15 3.12 10.56
N GLY A 199 -19.83 2.90 9.43
CA GLY A 199 -21.16 2.28 9.39
C GLY A 199 -22.28 3.26 9.71
N SER A 200 -23.47 2.71 9.99
CA SER A 200 -24.66 3.49 10.35
C SER A 200 -24.54 4.00 11.78
N VAL A 201 -24.56 5.32 11.96
CA VAL A 201 -24.54 5.97 13.28
C VAL A 201 -25.85 6.71 13.45
N SER A 202 -26.66 6.31 14.44
CA SER A 202 -28.04 6.79 14.62
C SER A 202 -28.18 8.32 14.76
N THR A 203 -27.13 9.00 15.20
CA THR A 203 -27.11 10.45 15.43
C THR A 203 -26.50 11.26 14.28
N CYS A 204 -25.99 10.60 13.23
CA CYS A 204 -25.32 11.24 12.11
C CYS A 204 -25.77 10.60 10.81
N SER A 205 -26.43 11.37 9.93
CA SER A 205 -26.83 10.89 8.60
C SER A 205 -25.61 10.38 7.82
N SER A 206 -25.38 9.07 7.85
CA SER A 206 -24.39 8.38 7.05
C SER A 206 -25.05 7.85 5.79
N GLN A 207 -24.49 8.16 4.62
CA GLN A 207 -24.78 7.39 3.40
C GLN A 207 -24.10 6.02 3.56
N GLY A 208 -24.81 5.10 4.22
CA GLY A 208 -24.35 3.73 4.41
C GLY A 208 -24.60 2.89 3.15
N ILE A 209 -23.58 2.18 2.68
CA ILE A 209 -23.74 1.09 1.70
C ILE A 209 -23.35 -0.20 2.41
N GLN A 210 -24.26 -1.18 2.42
CA GLN A 210 -24.05 -2.49 3.01
C GLN A 210 -23.45 -3.42 1.95
N ILE A 211 -22.25 -3.96 2.18
CA ILE A 211 -21.65 -4.93 1.25
C ILE A 211 -20.83 -6.00 2.02
N TYR A 212 -20.95 -7.26 1.61
CA TYR A 212 -20.29 -8.44 2.17
C TYR A 212 -18.94 -8.70 1.50
N PHE A 213 -17.85 -8.91 2.25
CA PHE A 213 -16.52 -9.13 1.66
C PHE A 213 -15.50 -9.84 2.57
N GLU A 214 -14.42 -10.32 1.92
CA GLU A 214 -13.19 -10.90 2.45
C GLU A 214 -12.21 -9.81 2.94
N VAL A 215 -11.53 -10.01 4.08
CA VAL A 215 -11.08 -8.92 4.98
C VAL A 215 -9.57 -8.67 4.91
N LEU A 216 -9.13 -7.42 4.72
CA LEU A 216 -7.85 -6.93 5.28
C LEU A 216 -8.13 -6.14 6.54
N ALA A 217 -7.55 -6.57 7.65
CA ALA A 217 -7.59 -5.82 8.88
C ALA A 217 -6.37 -4.87 8.96
N LEU A 218 -6.58 -3.57 9.10
CA LEU A 218 -5.69 -2.79 9.97
C LEU A 218 -6.32 -2.81 11.35
N ASN A 219 -5.66 -3.46 12.29
CA ASN A 219 -5.65 -2.90 13.63
C ASN A 219 -4.63 -1.76 13.59
N VAL A 220 -4.99 -0.55 14.03
CA VAL A 220 -3.99 0.48 14.34
C VAL A 220 -3.36 0.12 15.69
N CYS A 221 -2.79 -1.09 15.76
CA CYS A 221 -2.05 -1.63 16.88
C CYS A 221 -1.03 -2.63 16.33
N PHE A 222 -0.13 -2.13 15.49
CA PHE A 222 1.24 -2.63 15.52
C PHE A 222 2.07 -1.50 16.07
N LEU A 223 2.23 -1.53 17.40
CA LEU A 223 3.35 -0.89 18.10
C LEU A 223 4.66 -1.20 17.37
#